data_AF-A0A7H2YJ75-F1
#
_entry.id   AF-A0A7H2YJ75-F1
#
_cell.length_a   1.000
_cell.length_b   1.000
_cell.length_c   1.000
_cell.angle_alpha   90.00
_cell.angle_beta   90.00
_cell.angle_gamma   90.00
#
_symmetry.space_group_name_H-M   'P 1'
#
loop_
_entity.id
_entity.type
_entity.pdbx_description
1 polymer ?
#
loop_
_entity_poly.entity_id
_entity_poly.type
_entity_poly.pdbx_seq_one_letter_code
_entity_poly.pdbx_strand_id
1 'polypeptide(L)'
;MTHTLKKLLFCLFLCSGYANAQINAVPLKQLSKLPDSCQKDEAAENNKLAIQTAQVKIQSYSCFKPDIADALGYNVFAINLDKNKTYYFKAQTQDISSIAGQTIHKIDSETFAIDNYQERGGNFIIFWIADWSNIYTQDISYYTDDETSIDSFIKDRQIYLQKKKYLDNTKTAKVGSPLIIMKDKQKGLIINKTKAQNF
;
A
#
# COMPACT_ATOMS: atom_id res chain seq x y z
N MET A 1 59.17 -32.56 -6.43
CA MET A 1 59.36 -31.58 -5.34
C MET A 1 58.45 -30.39 -5.65
N THR A 2 57.20 -30.42 -5.19
CA THR A 2 56.73 -29.76 -3.95
C THR A 2 56.96 -28.24 -3.96
N HIS A 3 55.89 -27.46 -4.11
CA HIS A 3 55.36 -26.64 -3.01
C HIS A 3 54.01 -25.97 -3.37
N THR A 4 52.93 -26.59 -2.89
CA THR A 4 51.83 -25.95 -2.15
C THR A 4 51.47 -24.49 -2.50
N LEU A 5 50.70 -24.28 -3.56
CA LEU A 5 49.89 -23.07 -3.72
C LEU A 5 48.54 -23.26 -3.00
N LYS A 6 48.50 -22.71 -1.79
CA LYS A 6 47.36 -22.35 -0.94
C LYS A 6 45.97 -22.54 -1.58
N LYS A 7 45.32 -23.66 -1.22
CA LYS A 7 43.88 -23.71 -0.97
C LYS A 7 43.57 -22.74 0.18
N LEU A 8 43.36 -21.47 -0.13
CA LEU A 8 42.88 -20.51 0.87
C LEU A 8 41.97 -19.49 0.18
N LEU A 9 40.73 -19.43 0.68
CA LEU A 9 39.75 -18.37 0.44
C LEU A 9 39.12 -18.30 -0.96
N PHE A 10 38.36 -19.33 -1.33
CA PHE A 10 37.15 -19.17 -2.15
C PHE A 10 35.93 -19.64 -1.32
N CYS A 11 35.73 -19.01 -0.18
CA CYS A 11 34.51 -19.11 0.65
C CYS A 11 34.00 -17.72 1.07
N LEU A 12 34.42 -16.67 0.37
CA LEU A 12 33.88 -15.33 0.49
C LEU A 12 33.03 -15.11 -0.75
N PHE A 13 31.71 -15.17 -0.59
CA PHE A 13 30.61 -14.66 -1.46
C PHE A 13 29.31 -15.48 -1.32
N LEU A 14 29.15 -16.27 -0.25
CA LEU A 14 27.84 -16.79 0.18
C LEU A 14 27.37 -16.18 1.51
N CYS A 15 27.80 -14.95 1.80
CA CYS A 15 26.94 -14.06 2.56
C CYS A 15 26.02 -13.39 1.54
N SER A 16 25.02 -14.13 1.06
CA SER A 16 23.76 -13.50 0.64
C SER A 16 23.24 -12.79 1.88
N GLY A 17 23.70 -11.56 2.07
CA GLY A 17 23.12 -10.65 3.03
C GLY A 17 21.65 -10.61 2.69
N TYR A 18 20.84 -11.23 3.53
CA TYR A 18 19.42 -10.96 3.58
C TYR A 18 19.33 -9.49 3.99
N ALA A 19 19.43 -8.61 3.00
CA ALA A 19 19.07 -7.22 3.17
C ALA A 19 17.60 -7.29 3.58
N ASN A 20 17.34 -7.12 4.88
CA ASN A 20 15.99 -6.95 5.38
C ASN A 20 15.47 -5.71 4.65
N ALA A 21 14.69 -5.90 3.59
CA ALA A 21 14.03 -4.82 2.90
C ALA A 21 13.26 -4.04 3.96
N GLN A 22 13.67 -2.80 4.21
CA GLN A 22 13.03 -1.97 5.21
C GLN A 22 11.65 -1.62 4.68
N ILE A 23 10.61 -2.26 5.23
CA ILE A 23 9.24 -1.96 4.85
C ILE A 23 8.95 -0.50 5.14
N ASN A 24 8.77 0.26 4.07
CA ASN A 24 8.30 1.63 4.14
C ASN A 24 6.79 1.61 4.29
N ALA A 25 6.33 2.02 5.46
CA ALA A 25 4.92 2.13 5.74
C ALA A 25 4.66 3.41 6.54
N VAL A 26 3.90 4.32 5.95
CA VAL A 26 3.56 5.62 6.54
C VAL A 26 2.05 5.83 6.62
N PRO A 27 1.52 6.37 7.73
CA PRO A 27 0.10 6.69 7.81
C PRO A 27 -0.23 7.89 6.91
N LEU A 28 -1.43 7.93 6.35
CA LEU A 28 -1.89 9.12 5.64
C LEU A 28 -2.28 10.20 6.65
N LYS A 29 -2.10 11.46 6.27
CA LYS A 29 -2.47 12.60 7.11
C LYS A 29 -3.94 12.95 6.88
N GLN A 30 -4.77 12.86 7.90
CA GLN A 30 -6.16 13.33 7.80
C GLN A 30 -6.20 14.85 7.63
N LEU A 31 -7.04 15.32 6.71
CA LEU A 31 -7.31 16.73 6.47
C LEU A 31 -8.73 17.10 6.91
N SER A 32 -8.91 18.34 7.34
CA SER A 32 -10.24 18.89 7.70
C SER A 32 -11.08 19.25 6.47
N LYS A 33 -10.44 19.60 5.35
CA LYS A 33 -11.06 19.91 4.06
C LYS A 33 -10.15 19.53 2.89
N LEU A 34 -10.74 19.39 1.71
CA LEU A 34 -9.98 19.28 0.47
C LEU A 34 -9.25 20.60 0.19
N PRO A 35 -7.94 20.59 -0.11
CA PRO A 35 -7.21 21.77 -0.55
C PRO A 35 -7.70 22.27 -1.92
N ASP A 36 -7.70 23.60 -2.11
CA ASP A 36 -8.21 24.23 -3.33
C ASP A 36 -7.34 23.94 -4.57
N SER A 37 -6.08 23.55 -4.37
CA SER A 37 -5.17 23.14 -5.45
C SER A 37 -5.39 21.71 -5.96
N CYS A 38 -6.39 21.01 -5.42
CA CYS A 38 -6.68 19.62 -5.78
C CYS A 38 -7.74 19.52 -6.87
N GLN A 39 -7.42 18.77 -7.91
CA GLN A 39 -8.35 18.42 -8.98
C GLN A 39 -8.81 16.98 -8.80
N LYS A 40 -10.08 16.74 -9.11
CA LYS A 40 -10.68 15.42 -8.97
C LYS A 40 -10.18 14.50 -10.08
N ASP A 41 -9.67 13.33 -9.71
CA ASP A 41 -9.24 12.33 -10.68
C ASP A 41 -10.43 11.57 -11.28
N GLU A 42 -10.16 10.84 -12.37
CA GLU A 42 -11.09 9.82 -12.84
C GLU A 42 -11.39 8.79 -11.75
N ALA A 43 -12.59 8.21 -11.81
CA ALA A 43 -13.01 7.24 -10.81
C ALA A 43 -12.25 5.92 -10.99
N ALA A 44 -11.81 5.35 -9.87
CA ALA A 44 -11.40 3.94 -9.81
C ALA A 44 -12.56 3.00 -10.19
N GLU A 45 -12.20 1.80 -10.64
CA GLU A 45 -13.17 0.72 -10.78
C GLU A 45 -13.68 0.28 -9.39
N ASN A 46 -14.96 -0.07 -9.30
CA ASN A 46 -15.60 -0.49 -8.04
C ASN A 46 -15.40 0.51 -6.87
N ASN A 47 -15.40 1.81 -7.16
CA ASN A 47 -15.17 2.84 -6.16
C ASN A 47 -16.29 3.00 -5.09
N LYS A 48 -17.28 2.11 -5.08
CA LYS A 48 -18.34 2.06 -4.08
C LYS A 48 -18.27 0.75 -3.32
N LEU A 49 -18.25 0.83 -2.00
CA LEU A 49 -18.14 -0.33 -1.11
C LEU A 49 -19.12 -0.19 0.06
N ALA A 50 -19.66 -1.32 0.52
CA ALA A 50 -20.34 -1.39 1.80
C ALA A 50 -19.30 -1.61 2.90
N ILE A 51 -19.06 -0.63 3.77
CA ILE A 51 -18.17 -0.73 4.93
C ILE A 51 -19.01 -0.50 6.19
N GLN A 52 -18.95 -1.46 7.10
CA GLN A 52 -19.84 -1.63 8.23
C GLN A 52 -21.29 -1.65 7.72
N THR A 53 -22.12 -0.70 8.17
CA THR A 53 -23.50 -0.51 7.72
C THR A 53 -23.66 0.60 6.69
N ALA A 54 -22.57 1.27 6.28
CA ALA A 54 -22.61 2.41 5.38
C ALA A 54 -22.14 2.04 3.97
N GLN A 55 -22.75 2.66 2.97
CA GLN A 55 -22.19 2.73 1.64
C GLN A 55 -21.19 3.89 1.60
N VAL A 56 -19.98 3.60 1.13
CA VAL A 56 -18.94 4.59 0.92
C VAL A 56 -18.57 4.67 -0.54
N LYS A 57 -18.29 5.89 -1.01
CA LYS A 57 -17.68 6.15 -2.31
C LYS A 57 -16.27 6.69 -2.12
N ILE A 58 -15.29 6.01 -2.69
CA ILE A 58 -13.89 6.40 -2.67
C ILE A 58 -13.57 7.25 -3.91
N GLN A 59 -12.76 8.29 -3.72
CA GLN A 59 -12.34 9.20 -4.78
C GLN A 59 -10.90 9.67 -4.49
N SER A 60 -10.05 9.77 -5.50
CA SER A 60 -8.77 10.47 -5.37
C SER A 60 -8.80 11.85 -6.01
N TYR A 61 -7.86 12.68 -5.58
CA TYR A 61 -7.60 14.01 -6.09
C TYR A 61 -6.09 14.23 -6.22
N SER A 62 -5.67 14.67 -7.40
CA SER A 62 -4.32 15.15 -7.67
C SER A 62 -4.18 16.61 -7.23
N CYS A 63 -3.26 16.89 -6.31
CA CYS A 63 -3.04 18.24 -5.78
C CYS A 63 -1.72 18.83 -6.30
N PHE A 64 -1.81 19.98 -6.96
CA PHE A 64 -0.68 20.60 -7.65
C PHE A 64 0.05 21.60 -6.75
N LYS A 65 1.36 21.77 -6.98
CA LYS A 65 2.17 22.80 -6.30
C LYS A 65 1.73 24.18 -6.80
N PRO A 66 1.48 25.14 -5.90
CA PRO A 66 0.95 26.46 -6.29
C PRO A 66 1.92 27.26 -7.17
N ASP A 67 3.22 27.03 -7.04
CA ASP A 67 4.26 27.85 -7.65
C ASP A 67 4.92 27.20 -8.89
N ILE A 68 4.48 26.00 -9.27
CA ILE A 68 5.03 25.26 -10.41
C ILE A 68 3.87 24.64 -11.18
N ALA A 69 3.60 25.18 -12.36
CA ALA A 69 2.56 24.66 -13.25
C ALA A 69 2.74 23.16 -13.49
N ASP A 70 1.64 22.42 -13.36
CA ASP A 70 1.53 20.98 -13.63
C ASP A 70 2.47 20.07 -12.81
N ALA A 71 3.13 20.59 -11.78
CA ALA A 71 3.90 19.77 -10.85
C ALA A 71 2.98 19.16 -9.80
N LEU A 72 2.69 17.87 -9.93
CA LEU A 72 2.01 17.11 -8.90
C LEU A 72 2.77 17.24 -7.57
N GLY A 73 2.04 17.63 -6.52
CA GLY A 73 2.59 17.75 -5.18
C GLY A 73 2.32 16.52 -4.35
N TYR A 74 1.07 16.08 -4.31
CA TYR A 74 0.61 14.92 -3.53
C TYR A 74 -0.80 14.53 -3.94
N ASN A 75 -1.24 13.36 -3.49
CA ASN A 75 -2.60 12.88 -3.66
C ASN A 75 -3.42 12.97 -2.37
N VAL A 76 -4.74 13.18 -2.53
CA VAL A 76 -5.73 13.12 -1.45
C VAL A 76 -6.78 12.08 -1.77
N PHE A 77 -7.05 11.20 -0.82
CA PHE A 77 -8.13 10.21 -0.88
C PHE A 77 -9.31 10.70 -0.07
N ALA A 78 -10.51 10.63 -0.66
CA ALA A 78 -11.76 10.96 -0.02
C ALA A 78 -12.62 9.72 0.19
N ILE A 79 -13.07 9.50 1.42
CA ILE A 79 -14.13 8.55 1.76
C ILE A 79 -15.42 9.33 1.92
N ASN A 80 -16.30 9.25 0.92
CA ASN A 80 -17.60 9.92 0.93
C ASN A 80 -18.65 8.96 1.48
N LEU A 81 -19.27 9.31 2.60
CA LEU A 81 -20.49 8.65 3.06
C LEU A 81 -21.67 9.16 2.26
N ASP A 82 -22.61 8.26 1.92
CA ASP A 82 -23.66 8.45 0.92
C ASP A 82 -24.34 9.82 0.88
N LYS A 83 -24.48 10.57 1.99
CA LYS A 83 -25.11 11.91 1.93
C LYS A 83 -24.57 13.09 2.76
N ASN A 84 -23.55 13.04 3.62
CA ASN A 84 -23.20 14.29 4.38
C ASN A 84 -21.80 14.40 4.99
N LYS A 85 -20.94 13.38 4.88
CA LYS A 85 -19.63 13.43 5.54
C LYS A 85 -18.57 12.84 4.65
N THR A 86 -17.51 13.60 4.47
CA THR A 86 -16.33 13.20 3.71
C THR A 86 -15.11 13.26 4.60
N TYR A 87 -14.30 12.22 4.55
CA TYR A 87 -12.99 12.18 5.20
C TYR A 87 -11.90 12.28 4.15
N TYR A 88 -10.97 13.19 4.35
CA TYR A 88 -9.86 13.43 3.42
C TYR A 88 -8.56 12.93 4.04
N PHE A 89 -7.78 12.18 3.27
CA PHE A 89 -6.50 11.60 3.67
C PHE A 89 -5.43 11.95 2.65
N LYS A 90 -4.44 12.74 3.07
CA LYS A 90 -3.30 13.14 2.26
C LYS A 90 -2.21 12.06 2.30
N ALA A 91 -1.79 11.64 1.12
CA ALA A 91 -0.55 10.91 0.91
C ALA A 91 0.66 11.74 1.39
N GLN A 92 1.60 11.10 2.09
CA GLN A 92 2.83 11.79 2.52
C GLN A 92 3.90 11.81 1.42
N THR A 93 3.85 10.86 0.50
CA THR A 93 4.79 10.67 -0.61
C THR A 93 4.28 11.40 -1.86
N GLN A 94 5.20 12.02 -2.62
CA GLN A 94 4.86 12.80 -3.82
C GLN A 94 4.54 11.91 -5.04
N ASP A 95 4.83 10.61 -4.95
CA ASP A 95 4.80 9.66 -6.08
C ASP A 95 3.62 8.68 -6.06
N ILE A 96 2.65 8.86 -5.15
CA ILE A 96 1.43 8.05 -5.24
C ILE A 96 0.68 8.54 -6.47
N SER A 97 0.47 7.69 -7.48
CA SER A 97 -0.33 8.02 -8.65
C SER A 97 -1.83 8.08 -8.30
N SER A 98 -2.62 8.76 -9.14
CA SER A 98 -4.08 8.68 -9.12
C SER A 98 -4.56 7.22 -9.08
N ILE A 99 -5.72 6.96 -8.46
CA ILE A 99 -6.31 5.60 -8.45
C ILE A 99 -7.21 5.34 -9.66
N ALA A 100 -7.18 6.22 -10.65
CA ALA A 100 -7.82 5.99 -11.94
C ALA A 100 -7.35 4.65 -12.54
N GLY A 101 -8.29 3.80 -12.94
CA GLY A 101 -7.99 2.45 -13.45
C GLY A 101 -7.52 1.43 -12.41
N GLN A 102 -7.38 1.82 -11.13
CA GLN A 102 -7.03 0.89 -10.05
C GLN A 102 -8.29 0.24 -9.47
N THR A 103 -8.11 -0.93 -8.85
CA THR A 103 -9.19 -1.65 -8.15
C THR A 103 -9.16 -1.36 -6.66
N ILE A 104 -10.34 -1.13 -6.07
CA ILE A 104 -10.49 -1.03 -4.62
C ILE A 104 -10.93 -2.38 -4.06
N HIS A 105 -10.18 -2.89 -3.11
CA HIS A 105 -10.37 -4.21 -2.52
C HIS A 105 -11.02 -4.09 -1.14
N LYS A 106 -12.20 -4.66 -0.96
CA LYS A 106 -12.76 -4.86 0.38
C LYS A 106 -12.06 -6.05 1.03
N ILE A 107 -11.41 -5.84 2.17
CA ILE A 107 -10.69 -6.86 2.93
C ILE A 107 -11.64 -7.56 3.90
N ASP A 108 -12.43 -6.79 4.65
CA ASP A 108 -13.51 -7.27 5.52
C ASP A 108 -14.59 -6.21 5.70
N SER A 109 -15.47 -6.40 6.69
CA SER A 109 -16.57 -5.48 6.97
C SER A 109 -16.10 -4.08 7.41
N GLU A 110 -14.87 -3.89 7.86
CA GLU A 110 -14.40 -2.61 8.40
C GLU A 110 -13.12 -2.11 7.69
N THR A 111 -12.62 -2.85 6.72
CA THR A 111 -11.34 -2.57 6.07
C THR A 111 -11.42 -2.72 4.56
N PHE A 112 -10.83 -1.76 3.87
CA PHE A 112 -10.59 -1.84 2.44
C PHE A 112 -9.17 -1.38 2.14
N ALA A 113 -8.72 -1.68 0.93
CA ALA A 113 -7.42 -1.27 0.44
C ALA A 113 -7.49 -0.85 -1.03
N ILE A 114 -6.48 -0.10 -1.43
CA ILE A 114 -6.23 0.30 -2.79
C ILE A 114 -4.85 -0.25 -3.13
N ASP A 115 -4.79 -1.11 -4.14
CA ASP A 115 -3.51 -1.49 -4.73
C ASP A 115 -3.23 -0.53 -5.88
N ASN A 116 -2.33 0.43 -5.66
CA ASN A 116 -1.93 1.39 -6.68
C ASN A 116 -0.64 0.92 -7.33
N TYR A 117 -0.79 -0.09 -8.18
CA TYR A 117 0.31 -0.72 -8.89
C TYR A 117 0.83 0.17 -10.03
N GLN A 118 2.15 0.18 -10.20
CA GLN A 118 2.90 0.78 -11.31
C GLN A 118 3.96 -0.23 -11.79
N GLU A 119 4.46 -0.09 -13.03
CA GLU A 119 5.31 -1.08 -13.72
C GLU A 119 6.42 -1.73 -12.85
N ARG A 120 7.01 -1.00 -11.88
CA ARG A 120 8.11 -1.48 -11.01
C ARG A 120 7.82 -1.36 -9.51
N GLY A 121 6.55 -1.40 -9.12
CA GLY A 121 6.13 -1.37 -7.73
C GLY A 121 4.96 -0.44 -7.51
N GLY A 122 4.69 -0.12 -6.26
CA GLY A 122 3.58 0.75 -5.98
C GLY A 122 3.30 0.89 -4.51
N ASN A 123 2.06 1.27 -4.24
CA ASN A 123 1.59 1.58 -2.91
C ASN A 123 0.34 0.76 -2.63
N PHE A 124 0.39 -0.03 -1.56
CA PHE A 124 -0.79 -0.68 -1.02
C PHE A 124 -1.32 0.14 0.14
N ILE A 125 -2.43 0.83 -0.09
CA ILE A 125 -3.01 1.76 0.87
C ILE A 125 -4.17 1.10 1.58
N ILE A 126 -4.06 0.88 2.88
CA ILE A 126 -5.10 0.27 3.71
C ILE A 126 -5.83 1.34 4.50
N PHE A 127 -7.15 1.19 4.57
CA PHE A 127 -8.05 1.97 5.41
C PHE A 127 -8.80 1.02 6.33
N TRP A 128 -8.63 1.21 7.64
CA TRP A 128 -9.42 0.54 8.66
C TRP A 128 -10.32 1.55 9.38
N ILE A 129 -11.63 1.33 9.25
CA ILE A 129 -12.66 2.12 9.92
C ILE A 129 -13.00 1.40 11.22
N ALA A 130 -12.28 1.72 12.31
CA ALA A 130 -12.63 1.19 13.64
C ALA A 130 -13.99 1.75 14.08
N ASP A 131 -14.19 3.04 13.79
CA ASP A 131 -15.46 3.74 13.75
C ASP A 131 -15.29 5.01 12.89
N TRP A 132 -16.37 5.74 12.64
CA TRP A 132 -16.35 6.94 11.79
C TRP A 132 -15.63 8.15 12.41
N SER A 133 -15.21 8.08 13.67
CA SER A 133 -14.32 9.06 14.30
C SER A 133 -12.86 8.59 14.31
N ASN A 134 -12.63 7.28 14.21
CA ASN A 134 -11.32 6.64 14.26
C ASN A 134 -11.06 5.83 12.98
N ILE A 135 -10.46 6.51 12.00
CA ILE A 135 -10.05 5.92 10.73
C ILE A 135 -8.52 5.82 10.71
N TYR A 136 -8.01 4.59 10.69
CA TYR A 136 -6.59 4.30 10.61
C TYR A 136 -6.21 4.02 9.17
N THR A 137 -5.06 4.55 8.76
CA THR A 137 -4.58 4.40 7.40
C THR A 137 -3.12 4.00 7.38
N GLN A 138 -2.73 3.27 6.34
CA GLN A 138 -1.37 2.87 6.14
C GLN A 138 -1.08 2.79 4.65
N ASP A 139 -0.18 3.64 4.16
CA ASP A 139 0.43 3.53 2.84
C ASP A 139 1.68 2.66 2.98
N ILE A 140 1.71 1.54 2.27
CA ILE A 140 2.79 0.57 2.29
C ILE A 140 3.40 0.52 0.91
N SER A 141 4.62 1.03 0.78
CA SER A 141 5.36 0.93 -0.48
C SER A 141 5.87 -0.49 -0.66
N TYR A 142 5.74 -1.01 -1.87
CA TYR A 142 6.33 -2.29 -2.25
C TYR A 142 7.07 -2.14 -3.58
N TYR A 143 8.19 -2.84 -3.70
CA TYR A 143 8.97 -2.91 -4.92
C TYR A 143 8.89 -4.31 -5.53
N THR A 144 8.99 -4.34 -6.85
CA THR A 144 8.96 -5.54 -7.67
C THR A 144 9.78 -5.31 -8.94
N ASP A 145 10.49 -6.35 -9.38
CA ASP A 145 11.23 -6.34 -10.63
C ASP A 145 10.33 -6.53 -11.88
N ASP A 146 9.08 -6.98 -11.70
CA ASP A 146 8.12 -7.31 -12.77
C ASP A 146 6.68 -6.83 -12.43
N GLU A 147 5.72 -7.09 -13.34
CA GLU A 147 4.29 -6.93 -13.04
C GLU A 147 3.86 -7.76 -11.82
N THR A 148 3.38 -7.07 -10.78
CA THR A 148 2.93 -7.68 -9.53
C THR A 148 1.66 -7.04 -9.02
N SER A 149 0.96 -7.77 -8.16
CA SER A 149 -0.14 -7.25 -7.37
C SER A 149 -0.01 -7.76 -5.93
N ILE A 150 -0.79 -7.17 -5.04
CA ILE A 150 -0.90 -7.60 -3.66
C ILE A 150 -2.21 -8.35 -3.45
N ASP A 151 -2.10 -9.62 -3.07
CA ASP A 151 -3.24 -10.32 -2.48
C ASP A 151 -3.36 -10.00 -1.01
N SER A 152 -4.60 -9.78 -0.57
CA SER A 152 -4.94 -9.65 0.84
C SER A 152 -5.84 -10.79 1.28
N PHE A 153 -5.57 -11.36 2.45
CA PHE A 153 -6.44 -12.36 3.07
C PHE A 153 -6.39 -12.25 4.59
N ILE A 154 -7.41 -12.78 5.26
CA ILE A 154 -7.53 -12.75 6.72
C ILE A 154 -7.31 -14.16 7.27
N LYS A 155 -6.47 -14.26 8.29
CA LYS A 155 -6.28 -15.47 9.09
C LYS A 155 -6.01 -15.09 10.54
N ASP A 156 -6.62 -15.78 11.50
CA ASP A 156 -6.41 -15.55 12.94
C ASP A 156 -6.57 -14.09 13.38
N ARG A 157 -7.55 -13.37 12.78
CA ARG A 157 -7.83 -11.93 12.97
C ARG A 157 -6.71 -10.99 12.53
N GLN A 158 -5.78 -11.46 11.70
CA GLN A 158 -4.70 -10.68 11.11
C GLN A 158 -4.92 -10.56 9.61
N ILE A 159 -4.54 -9.42 9.05
CA ILE A 159 -4.51 -9.21 7.60
C ILE A 159 -3.13 -9.61 7.11
N TYR A 160 -3.10 -10.47 6.11
CA TYR A 160 -1.88 -10.87 5.41
C TYR A 160 -1.89 -10.24 4.04
N LEU A 161 -0.81 -9.53 3.73
CA LEU A 161 -0.54 -9.05 2.38
C LEU A 161 0.54 -9.91 1.76
N GLN A 162 0.27 -10.51 0.61
CA GLN A 162 1.20 -11.36 -0.11
C GLN A 162 1.44 -10.76 -1.49
N LYS A 163 2.68 -10.34 -1.75
CA LYS A 163 3.09 -9.98 -3.11
C LYS A 163 2.99 -11.20 -4.02
N LYS A 164 2.48 -11.00 -5.22
CA LYS A 164 2.50 -11.99 -6.28
C LYS A 164 3.02 -11.38 -7.56
N LYS A 165 3.83 -12.13 -8.30
CA LYS A 165 4.24 -11.80 -9.67
C LYS A 165 3.47 -12.60 -10.69
N TYR A 166 3.14 -11.99 -11.82
CA TYR A 166 2.57 -12.71 -12.94
C TYR A 166 3.68 -13.51 -13.63
N LEU A 167 3.42 -14.81 -13.84
CA LEU A 167 4.28 -15.67 -14.67
C LEU A 167 3.79 -15.72 -16.12
N ASP A 168 2.47 -15.59 -16.27
CA ASP A 168 1.74 -15.40 -17.52
C ASP A 168 0.37 -14.75 -17.16
N ASN A 169 -0.48 -14.49 -18.15
CA ASN A 169 -1.78 -13.83 -17.95
C ASN A 169 -2.77 -14.59 -17.03
N THR A 170 -2.44 -15.82 -16.63
CA THR A 170 -3.31 -16.70 -15.83
C THR A 170 -2.66 -17.23 -14.56
N LYS A 171 -1.33 -17.17 -14.46
CA LYS A 171 -0.55 -17.75 -13.37
C LYS A 171 0.21 -16.69 -12.61
N THR A 172 0.18 -16.83 -11.30
CA THR A 172 0.93 -15.98 -10.38
C THR A 172 1.80 -16.82 -9.46
N ALA A 173 2.93 -16.26 -9.05
CA ALA A 173 3.82 -16.83 -8.03
C ALA A 173 3.96 -15.87 -6.85
N LYS A 174 3.96 -16.41 -5.63
CA LYS A 174 4.19 -15.63 -4.42
C LYS A 174 5.63 -15.14 -4.37
N VAL A 175 5.83 -13.88 -3.99
CA VAL A 175 7.14 -13.24 -3.83
C VAL A 175 7.35 -12.84 -2.38
N GLY A 176 8.48 -13.25 -1.80
CA GLY A 176 8.82 -12.92 -0.42
C GLY A 176 7.85 -13.52 0.61
N SER A 177 8.06 -13.12 1.87
CA SER A 177 7.17 -13.47 2.97
C SER A 177 6.00 -12.49 3.07
N PRO A 178 4.81 -12.95 3.51
CA PRO A 178 3.68 -12.06 3.65
C PRO A 178 3.91 -11.01 4.74
N LEU A 179 3.42 -9.80 4.49
CA LEU A 179 3.34 -8.76 5.50
C LEU A 179 2.12 -9.00 6.37
N ILE A 180 2.31 -9.00 7.68
CA ILE A 180 1.25 -9.27 8.65
C ILE A 180 0.85 -7.95 9.32
N ILE A 181 -0.44 -7.66 9.30
CA ILE A 181 -1.02 -6.44 9.84
C ILE A 181 -2.08 -6.79 10.87
N MET A 182 -1.94 -6.22 12.06
CA MET A 182 -2.88 -6.35 13.17
C MET A 182 -3.63 -5.04 13.37
N LYS A 183 -4.87 -5.14 13.85
CA LYS A 183 -5.72 -4.00 14.18
C LYS A 183 -5.76 -3.82 15.69
N ASP A 184 -5.44 -2.63 16.17
CA ASP A 184 -5.53 -2.24 17.57
C ASP A 184 -6.21 -0.87 17.68
N LYS A 185 -7.30 -0.75 18.46
CA LYS A 185 -8.10 0.47 18.50
C LYS A 185 -7.40 1.67 19.14
N GLN A 186 -6.28 1.46 19.83
CA GLN A 186 -5.49 2.54 20.42
C GLN A 186 -4.26 2.86 19.56
N LYS A 187 -3.68 1.83 18.93
CA LYS A 187 -2.41 1.94 18.19
C LYS A 187 -2.59 2.00 16.67
N GLY A 188 -3.80 1.74 16.16
CA GLY A 188 -4.11 1.68 14.74
C GLY A 188 -3.67 0.38 14.07
N LEU A 189 -3.18 0.49 12.83
CA LEU A 189 -2.66 -0.64 12.05
C LEU A 189 -1.21 -0.94 12.47
N ILE A 190 -1.00 -2.09 13.11
CA ILE A 190 0.32 -2.53 13.56
C ILE A 190 0.91 -3.49 12.53
N ILE A 191 1.98 -3.06 11.88
CA ILE A 191 2.68 -3.86 10.87
C ILE A 191 3.82 -4.65 11.52
N ASN A 192 3.76 -5.97 11.41
CA ASN A 192 4.85 -6.83 11.83
C ASN A 192 5.93 -6.93 10.74
N LYS A 193 6.97 -6.09 10.88
CA LYS A 193 8.10 -6.05 9.96
C LYS A 193 9.11 -7.19 10.16
N THR A 194 9.13 -7.83 11.33
CA THR A 194 10.16 -8.84 11.68
C THR A 194 10.12 -10.11 10.84
N LYS A 195 8.98 -10.42 10.21
CA LYS A 195 8.77 -11.62 9.41
C LYS A 195 8.73 -11.37 7.91
N ALA A 196 8.78 -10.11 7.50
CA ALA A 196 8.57 -9.73 6.11
C ALA A 196 9.90 -9.61 5.39
N GLN A 197 10.40 -10.75 4.93
CA GLN A 197 11.59 -10.84 4.09
C GLN A 197 11.19 -10.64 2.63
N ASN A 198 11.88 -9.73 1.94
CA ASN A 198 11.67 -9.40 0.52
C ASN A 198 10.23 -8.98 0.19
N PHE A 199 9.55 -8.33 1.15
CA PHE A 199 8.32 -7.57 0.88
C PHE A 199 8.64 -6.26 0.17
#